data_AF-A0A9P0VTL7-F1
#
_entry.id   AF-A0A9P0VTL7-F1
#
_cell.length_a   1.000
_cell.length_b   1.000
_cell.length_c   1.000
_cell.angle_alpha   90.00
_cell.angle_beta   90.00
_cell.angle_gamma   90.00
#
_symmetry.space_group_name_H-M   'P 1'
#
loop_
_entity.id
_entity.type
_entity.pdbx_description
1 polymer ?
#
loop_
_entity_poly.entity_id
_entity_poly.type
_entity_poly.pdbx_seq_one_letter_code
_entity_poly.pdbx_strand_id
1 'polypeptide(L)'
;MPCICRYSEDGIWYRAEIFNIEGLDCGYVFVFFVDFGNVESVTVDNIREMRKEWFDQPVSSHVAELAIELKTGNHMEHVFQQIKQLYEEEKLV
;
A
#
# COMPACT_ATOMS: atom_id res chain seq x y z
N MET A 1 12.66 2.43 -3.75
CA MET A 1 13.82 1.92 -2.97
C MET A 1 13.33 0.94 -1.90
N PRO A 2 13.68 -0.35 -1.96
CA PRO A 2 13.23 -1.35 -0.99
C PRO A 2 13.75 -1.07 0.43
N CYS A 3 12.88 -1.21 1.41
CA CYS A 3 13.18 -0.96 2.82
C CYS A 3 12.32 -1.85 3.73
N ILE A 4 12.59 -1.73 5.02
CA ILE A 4 11.78 -2.33 6.08
C ILE A 4 11.19 -1.20 6.88
N CYS A 5 9.86 -1.14 6.93
CA CYS A 5 9.14 -0.05 7.56
C CYS A 5 8.31 -0.56 8.74
N ARG A 6 8.31 0.20 9.83
CA ARG A 6 7.43 -0.07 10.97
C ARG A 6 6.03 0.46 10.65
N TYR A 7 5.03 -0.41 10.67
CA TYR A 7 3.64 -0.04 10.41
C TYR A 7 3.05 0.68 11.63
N SER A 8 2.26 1.71 11.36
CA SER A 8 1.78 2.64 12.38
C SER A 8 0.74 2.03 13.34
N GLU A 9 -0.10 1.12 12.83
CA GLU A 9 -1.22 0.56 13.60
C GLU A 9 -0.80 -0.52 14.61
N ASP A 10 0.14 -1.40 14.24
CA ASP A 10 0.57 -2.52 15.08
C ASP A 10 2.02 -2.40 15.60
N GLY A 11 2.80 -1.46 15.05
CA GLY A 11 4.20 -1.28 15.41
C GLY A 11 5.12 -2.43 14.98
N ILE A 12 4.70 -3.28 14.05
CA ILE A 12 5.48 -4.40 13.49
C ILE A 12 6.24 -3.94 12.25
N TRP A 13 7.36 -4.59 11.95
CA TRP A 13 8.19 -4.28 10.79
C TRP A 13 7.80 -5.14 9.58
N TYR A 14 7.59 -4.48 8.45
CA TYR A 14 7.16 -5.10 7.20
C TYR A 14 8.04 -4.69 6.03
N ARG A 15 7.97 -5.47 4.93
CA ARG A 15 8.61 -5.08 3.68
C ARG A 15 7.87 -3.92 3.05
N ALA A 16 8.62 -2.92 2.63
CA ALA A 16 8.07 -1.74 2.00
C ALA A 16 9.00 -1.22 0.91
N GLU A 17 8.48 -0.29 0.13
CA GLU A 17 9.25 0.48 -0.83
C GLU A 17 9.00 1.98 -0.62
N ILE A 18 10.08 2.75 -0.47
CA ILE A 18 10.00 4.21 -0.54
C ILE A 18 9.72 4.58 -2.00
N PHE A 19 8.58 5.23 -2.24
CA PHE A 19 8.15 5.64 -3.58
C PHE A 19 8.03 7.16 -3.74
N ASN A 20 7.96 7.94 -2.65
CA ASN A 20 8.00 9.40 -2.69
C ASN A 20 8.79 9.96 -1.48
N ILE A 21 9.64 10.95 -1.74
CA ILE A 21 10.52 11.63 -0.77
C ILE A 21 10.14 13.11 -0.54
N GLU A 22 9.02 13.56 -1.10
CA GLU A 22 8.42 14.86 -0.82
C GLU A 22 8.05 14.95 0.68
N GLY A 23 8.92 15.51 1.49
CA GLY A 23 8.78 15.53 2.96
C GLY A 23 10.05 15.14 3.71
N LEU A 24 11.09 14.70 3.00
CA LEU A 24 12.36 14.29 3.62
C LEU A 24 13.00 15.41 4.44
N ASP A 25 12.87 16.67 3.97
CA ASP A 25 13.35 17.85 4.69
C ASP A 25 12.68 18.04 6.06
N CYS A 26 11.46 17.52 6.22
CA CYS A 26 10.70 17.50 7.47
C CYS A 26 10.86 16.18 8.24
N GLY A 27 11.66 15.22 7.74
CA GLY A 27 11.91 13.93 8.37
C GLY A 27 10.91 12.82 8.03
N TYR A 28 10.10 12.98 6.97
CA TYR A 28 9.10 12.00 6.56
C TYR A 28 9.27 11.57 5.10
N VAL A 29 8.83 10.35 4.77
CA VAL A 29 8.74 9.86 3.39
C VAL A 29 7.49 9.00 3.22
N PHE A 30 7.09 8.76 1.97
CA PHE A 30 5.99 7.86 1.67
C PHE A 30 6.50 6.47 1.30
N VAL A 31 5.90 5.47 1.93
CA VAL A 31 6.19 4.06 1.72
C VAL A 31 4.97 3.31 1.23
N PHE A 32 5.20 2.31 0.38
CA PHE A 32 4.21 1.33 -0.06
C PHE A 32 4.56 -0.02 0.57
N PHE A 33 3.64 -0.60 1.32
CA PHE A 33 3.82 -1.92 1.93
C PHE A 33 3.58 -3.01 0.89
N VAL A 34 4.67 -3.54 0.32
CA VAL A 34 4.64 -4.39 -0.89
C VAL A 34 3.86 -5.70 -0.73
N ASP A 35 3.62 -6.13 0.50
CA ASP A 35 2.86 -7.36 0.78
C ASP A 35 1.37 -7.12 1.02
N PHE A 36 0.95 -5.88 1.23
CA PHE A 36 -0.42 -5.53 1.63
C PHE A 36 -1.09 -4.54 0.68
N GLY A 37 -0.32 -3.73 -0.03
CA GLY A 37 -0.84 -2.78 -1.01
C GLY A 37 -1.22 -1.41 -0.44
N ASN A 38 -1.10 -1.18 0.87
CA ASN A 38 -1.36 0.12 1.49
C ASN A 38 -0.15 1.05 1.43
N VAL A 39 -0.43 2.35 1.50
CA VAL A 39 0.55 3.45 1.49
C VAL A 39 0.47 4.21 2.81
N GLU A 40 1.62 4.58 3.37
CA GLU A 40 1.70 5.46 4.53
C GLU A 40 2.78 6.54 4.38
N SER A 41 2.59 7.67 5.05
CA SER A 41 3.65 8.63 5.35
C SER A 41 4.25 8.30 6.71
N VAL A 42 5.56 8.08 6.75
CA VAL A 42 6.28 7.59 7.93
C VAL A 42 7.50 8.45 8.21
N THR A 43 7.90 8.54 9.48
CA THR A 43 9.18 9.16 9.84
C THR A 43 10.34 8.30 9.37
N VAL A 44 11.47 8.93 9.04
CA VAL A 44 12.71 8.22 8.69
C VAL A 44 13.19 7.28 9.81
N ASP A 45 12.85 7.57 11.07
CA ASP A 45 13.16 6.72 12.23
C ASP A 45 12.47 5.35 12.18
N ASN A 46 11.38 5.24 11.43
CA ASN A 46 10.62 3.99 11.23
C ASN A 46 11.06 3.23 9.97
N ILE A 47 12.21 3.58 9.37
CA ILE A 47 12.74 2.93 8.17
C ILE A 47 14.08 2.27 8.47
N ARG A 48 14.28 1.06 7.94
CA ARG A 48 15.54 0.31 7.98
C ARG A 48 15.89 -0.20 6.59
N GLU A 49 17.19 -0.38 6.36
CA GLU A 49 17.68 -1.05 5.16
C GLU A 49 17.19 -2.51 5.11
N MET A 50 16.74 -2.94 3.93
CA MET A 50 16.33 -4.33 3.72
C MET A 50 17.57 -5.20 3.46
N ARG A 51 17.66 -6.35 4.14
CA ARG A 51 18.73 -7.33 3.87
C ARG A 51 18.57 -7.94 2.48
N LYS A 52 19.69 -8.20 1.81
CA LYS A 52 19.71 -8.76 0.45
C LYS A 52 19.00 -10.10 0.35
N GLU A 53 19.07 -10.92 1.40
CA GLU A 53 18.38 -12.21 1.46
C GLU A 53 16.84 -12.09 1.38
N TRP A 54 16.26 -10.92 1.65
CA TRP A 54 14.81 -10.70 1.64
C TRP A 54 14.28 -10.24 0.27
N PHE A 55 15.16 -9.99 -0.70
CA PHE A 55 14.79 -9.59 -2.06
C PHE A 55 14.27 -10.77 -2.90
N ASP A 56 14.65 -12.00 -2.55
CA ASP A 56 14.27 -13.20 -3.30
C ASP A 56 12.80 -13.60 -3.09
N GLN A 57 12.15 -13.07 -2.06
CA GLN A 57 10.73 -13.32 -1.80
C GLN A 57 9.87 -12.43 -2.71
N PRO A 58 8.94 -12.99 -3.49
CA PRO A 58 8.03 -12.19 -4.33
C PRO A 58 7.15 -11.29 -3.46
N VAL A 59 6.72 -10.15 -4.00
CA VAL A 59 5.74 -9.28 -3.35
C VAL A 59 4.38 -9.97 -3.31
N SER A 60 3.64 -9.83 -2.20
CA SER A 60 2.35 -10.51 -2.03
C SER A 60 1.18 -9.68 -2.58
N SER A 61 1.32 -8.35 -2.63
CA SER A 61 0.28 -7.48 -3.18
C SER A 61 0.43 -7.27 -4.68
N HIS A 62 -0.70 -7.27 -5.40
CA HIS A 62 -0.76 -7.02 -6.83
C HIS A 62 -1.81 -5.94 -7.08
N VAL A 63 -1.42 -4.88 -7.79
CA VAL A 63 -2.36 -3.84 -8.21
C VAL A 63 -3.26 -4.41 -9.30
N ALA A 64 -4.56 -4.29 -9.11
CA ALA A 64 -5.56 -4.68 -10.07
C ALA A 64 -6.48 -3.49 -10.39
N GLU A 65 -6.93 -3.43 -11.63
CA GLU A 65 -7.91 -2.45 -12.09
C GLU A 65 -9.14 -3.18 -12.62
N LEU A 66 -10.32 -2.67 -12.31
CA LEU A 66 -11.56 -3.19 -12.87
C LEU A 66 -11.78 -2.56 -14.24
N ALA A 67 -11.70 -3.38 -15.29
CA ALA A 67 -11.88 -2.94 -16.68
C ALA A 67 -13.37 -2.68 -17.02
N ILE A 68 -13.98 -1.71 -16.33
CA ILE A 68 -15.35 -1.25 -16.59
C ILE A 68 -15.35 0.25 -16.95
N GLU A 69 -16.13 0.60 -17.96
CA GLU A 69 -16.41 2.00 -18.26
C GLU A 69 -17.67 2.45 -17.50
N LEU A 70 -17.49 3.35 -16.54
CA LEU A 70 -18.61 3.96 -15.84
C LEU A 70 -19.19 5.10 -16.69
N LYS A 71 -20.44 4.97 -17.13
CA LYS A 71 -21.18 6.10 -17.72
C LYS A 71 -21.38 7.17 -16.65
N THR A 72 -21.05 8.42 -16.97
CA THR A 72 -21.04 9.56 -16.05
C THR A 72 -22.37 9.76 -15.34
N GLY A 73 -22.35 9.90 -14.00
CA GLY A 73 -23.54 10.16 -13.15
C GLY A 73 -23.34 9.74 -11.69
N ASN A 74 -24.41 9.81 -10.89
CA ASN A 74 -24.46 9.46 -9.44
C ASN A 74 -24.11 7.98 -9.12
N HIS A 75 -23.78 7.17 -10.12
CA HIS A 75 -23.50 5.74 -9.97
C HIS A 75 -22.08 5.45 -9.45
N MET A 76 -21.13 6.38 -9.55
CA MET A 76 -19.76 6.14 -9.07
C MET A 76 -19.75 5.76 -7.58
N GLU A 77 -20.45 6.53 -6.75
CA GLU A 77 -20.53 6.27 -5.30
C GLU A 77 -21.12 4.89 -5.00
N HIS A 78 -22.20 4.53 -5.69
CA HIS A 78 -22.84 3.21 -5.54
C HIS A 78 -21.90 2.07 -5.97
N VAL A 79 -21.14 2.26 -7.06
CA VAL A 79 -20.15 1.27 -7.54
C VAL A 79 -19.04 1.10 -6.51
N PHE A 80 -18.50 2.20 -5.97
CA PHE A 80 -17.50 2.14 -4.89
C PHE A 80 -18.01 1.41 -3.66
N GLN A 81 -19.23 1.69 -3.21
CA GLN A 81 -19.85 1.01 -2.07
C GLN A 81 -20.04 -0.49 -2.33
N GLN A 82 -20.48 -0.87 -3.53
CA GLN A 82 -20.69 -2.28 -3.88
C GLN A 82 -19.36 -3.04 -3.96
N ILE A 83 -18.32 -2.44 -4.54
CA ILE A 83 -16.98 -3.04 -4.58
C ILE A 83 -16.45 -3.23 -3.16
N LYS A 84 -16.62 -2.22 -2.30
CA LYS A 84 -16.22 -2.31 -0.89
C LYS A 84 -16.95 -3.43 -0.16
N GLN A 85 -18.26 -3.57 -0.36
CA GLN A 85 -19.05 -4.66 0.22
C GLN A 85 -18.55 -6.03 -0.27
N LEU A 86 -18.31 -6.19 -1.57
CA LEU A 86 -17.82 -7.46 -2.13
C LEU A 86 -16.42 -7.83 -1.61
N TYR A 87 -15.57 -6.82 -1.35
CA TYR A 87 -14.28 -7.00 -0.71
C TYR A 87 -14.41 -7.47 0.74
N GLU A 88 -15.25 -6.80 1.54
CA GLU A 88 -15.53 -7.16 2.94
C GLU A 88 -16.16 -8.55 3.09
N GLU A 89 -16.92 -8.99 2.10
CA GLU A 89 -17.53 -10.33 2.03
C GLU A 89 -16.61 -11.42 1.46
N GLU A 90 -15.33 -11.10 1.17
CA GLU A 90 -14.35 -12.02 0.56
C GLU A 90 -14.80 -12.63 -0.79
N LYS A 91 -15.63 -11.90 -1.56
CA LYS A 91 -16.17 -12.36 -2.86
C LYS A 91 -15.33 -11.93 -4.07
N LEU A 92 -14.27 -11.15 -3.84
CA LEU A 92 -13.35 -10.66 -4.88
C LEU A 92 -12.02 -11.43 -4.90
N VAL A 93 -11.91 -12.51 -4.11
CA VAL A 93 -10.70 -13.34 -3.94
C VAL A 93 -10.85 -14.67 -4.64
#